data_AF-A0AA89C3L9-F1
#
_entry.id   AF-A0AA89C3L9-F1
#
_cell.length_a   1.000
_cell.length_b   1.000
_cell.length_c   1.000
_cell.angle_alpha   90.00
_cell.angle_beta   90.00
_cell.angle_gamma   90.00
#
_symmetry.space_group_name_H-M   'P 1'
#
loop_
_entity.id
_entity.type
_entity.pdbx_description
1 polymer ?
#
loop_
_entity_poly.entity_id
_entity_poly.type
_entity_poly.pdbx_seq_one_letter_code
_entity_poly.pdbx_strand_id
1 'polypeptide(L)'
;MITEHNTRYPYIAWDGLKDNQLSLALEPEAASLYCRRVPVQIVTLSDGAKQIASLPEGSKYLVLDLGGGTIDITAHEVAKDGGLRELHQAFGGTGEGVNEGFTKFLTRLVGGDVIHKMKDESPGEWLDLLNEFEMKKCNFVSGDRDKVTIRVTGLAGQAKSERGGVYACCRGYSESPLMINALKKKFPNVRVVVPATPGLAVLTGAVIYGYEPDIIASRVASYTYGIAKQRIWKEGDPERKKSHMTTRKGLHWCDDVFDKHVEIGRVVKIGEFQEAKDYYPIQGDQKYAILEFYASTEKDPKFIDDPNMELVGLFVFELSERKEGDDGKVLVRIGVGGTELEVEVKEASTGRIFKTYCNFLP
;
A
#
# COMPACT_ATOMS: atom_id res chain seq x y z
N MET A 1 -30.39 11.59 14.27
CA MET A 1 -30.24 10.96 12.94
C MET A 1 -28.85 11.30 12.43
N ILE A 2 -27.90 10.39 12.63
CA ILE A 2 -26.64 10.40 11.86
C ILE A 2 -26.66 9.06 11.14
N THR A 3 -27.29 9.06 9.97
CA THR A 3 -27.15 8.01 8.97
C THR A 3 -26.29 8.60 7.87
N GLU A 4 -25.04 8.88 8.20
CA GLU A 4 -24.02 8.88 7.17
C GLU A 4 -23.99 7.45 6.64
N HIS A 5 -24.24 7.31 5.34
CA HIS A 5 -23.97 6.05 4.67
C HIS A 5 -22.48 5.79 4.86
N ASN A 6 -22.15 4.73 5.60
CA ASN A 6 -20.77 4.31 5.81
C ASN A 6 -20.25 3.74 4.49
N THR A 7 -19.93 4.65 3.56
CA THR A 7 -19.50 4.31 2.21
C THR A 7 -18.10 3.75 2.27
N ARG A 8 -17.83 2.76 1.42
CA ARG A 8 -16.54 2.09 1.35
C ARG A 8 -15.42 3.07 0.97
N TYR A 9 -15.76 4.09 0.18
CA TYR A 9 -14.83 5.10 -0.30
C TYR A 9 -15.41 6.53 -0.15
N PRO A 10 -15.40 7.12 1.06
CA PRO A 10 -16.04 8.42 1.32
C PRO A 10 -15.42 9.60 0.53
N TYR A 11 -14.22 9.41 -0.03
CA TYR A 11 -13.52 10.41 -0.85
C TYR A 11 -13.73 10.25 -2.36
N ILE A 12 -14.36 9.16 -2.84
CA ILE A 12 -14.63 8.95 -4.27
C ILE A 12 -16.01 9.54 -4.60
N ALA A 13 -16.08 10.88 -4.60
CA ALA A 13 -17.27 11.63 -5.01
C ALA A 13 -17.40 11.67 -6.54
N TRP A 14 -17.78 10.54 -7.15
CA TRP A 14 -18.15 10.47 -8.58
C TRP A 14 -19.64 10.23 -8.74
N ASP A 15 -20.32 11.20 -9.34
CA ASP A 15 -21.77 11.20 -9.54
C ASP A 15 -22.19 10.02 -10.43
N GLY A 16 -22.85 9.02 -9.84
CA GLY A 16 -23.38 7.84 -10.54
C GLY A 16 -22.67 6.50 -10.33
N LEU A 17 -21.52 6.44 -9.66
CA LEU A 17 -20.86 5.17 -9.28
C LEU A 17 -21.21 4.78 -7.84
N LYS A 18 -21.60 3.51 -7.63
CA LYS A 18 -21.86 2.96 -6.28
C LYS A 18 -20.61 2.26 -5.75
N ASP A 19 -20.42 2.28 -4.42
CA ASP A 19 -19.30 1.59 -3.75
C ASP A 19 -19.11 0.13 -4.15
N ASN A 20 -20.21 -0.61 -4.37
CA ASN A 20 -20.18 -2.01 -4.78
C ASN A 20 -19.80 -2.23 -6.25
N GLN A 21 -19.50 -1.15 -6.98
CA GLN A 21 -18.96 -1.14 -8.34
C GLN A 21 -17.48 -0.70 -8.36
N LEU A 22 -16.88 -0.47 -7.19
CA LEU A 22 -15.52 0.03 -7.02
C LEU A 22 -14.65 -0.96 -6.23
N SER A 23 -13.42 -1.13 -6.70
CA SER A 23 -12.35 -1.87 -6.03
C SER A 23 -11.04 -1.13 -6.24
N LEU A 24 -10.22 -0.99 -5.20
CA LEU A 24 -8.87 -0.48 -5.37
C LEU A 24 -7.94 -1.60 -5.86
N ALA A 25 -6.95 -1.24 -6.66
CA ALA A 25 -5.86 -2.09 -7.09
C ALA A 25 -4.55 -1.35 -6.77
N LEU A 26 -3.55 -2.04 -6.22
CA LEU A 26 -2.24 -1.42 -6.03
C LEU A 26 -1.54 -1.26 -7.38
N GLU A 27 -0.90 -0.12 -7.62
CA GLU A 27 -0.18 0.15 -8.87
C GLU A 27 0.85 -0.94 -9.24
N PRO A 28 1.73 -1.42 -8.33
CA PRO A 28 2.64 -2.52 -8.65
C PRO A 28 1.94 -3.85 -8.94
N GLU A 29 0.76 -4.12 -8.39
CA GLU A 29 -0.01 -5.34 -8.70
C GLU A 29 -0.64 -5.25 -10.09
N ALA A 30 -1.30 -4.14 -10.38
CA ALA A 30 -1.83 -3.84 -11.71
C ALA A 30 -0.73 -3.95 -12.78
N ALA A 31 0.41 -3.30 -12.57
CA ALA A 31 1.60 -3.41 -13.40
C ALA A 31 2.08 -4.88 -13.56
N SER A 32 2.08 -5.66 -12.47
CA SER A 32 2.40 -7.09 -12.47
C SER A 32 1.46 -7.90 -13.35
N LEU A 33 0.16 -7.63 -13.28
CA LEU A 33 -0.89 -8.31 -14.05
C LEU A 33 -0.77 -8.01 -15.53
N TYR A 34 -0.56 -6.74 -15.89
CA TYR A 34 -0.29 -6.33 -17.25
C TYR A 34 0.92 -7.09 -17.82
N CYS A 35 2.06 -7.06 -17.12
CA CYS A 35 3.29 -7.72 -17.57
C CYS A 35 3.18 -9.25 -17.67
N ARG A 36 2.17 -9.87 -17.05
CA ARG A 36 1.92 -11.32 -17.11
C ARG A 36 0.88 -11.72 -18.16
N ARG A 37 -0.10 -10.85 -18.45
CA ARG A 37 -1.21 -11.11 -19.39
C ARG A 37 -0.93 -10.59 -20.79
N VAL A 38 -0.22 -9.47 -20.90
CA VAL A 38 0.14 -8.87 -22.20
C VAL A 38 1.53 -9.36 -22.61
N PRO A 39 1.76 -9.68 -23.90
CA PRO A 39 3.09 -10.05 -24.42
C PRO A 39 4.16 -8.99 -24.11
N VAL A 40 5.00 -9.26 -23.12
CA VAL A 40 6.13 -8.38 -22.76
C VAL A 40 7.34 -8.62 -23.64
N GLN A 41 8.01 -7.54 -24.07
CA GLN A 41 9.30 -7.64 -24.75
C GLN A 41 10.41 -7.84 -23.71
N ILE A 42 10.89 -9.07 -23.60
CA ILE A 42 12.03 -9.41 -22.77
C ILE A 42 13.31 -9.17 -23.56
N VAL A 43 14.13 -8.21 -23.11
CA VAL A 43 15.53 -8.10 -23.57
C VAL A 43 16.32 -9.17 -22.84
N THR A 44 16.53 -10.30 -23.50
CA THR A 44 16.96 -11.56 -22.86
C THR A 44 18.46 -11.67 -22.60
N LEU A 45 19.28 -10.89 -23.30
CA LEU A 45 20.72 -11.09 -23.43
C LEU A 45 21.50 -9.77 -23.55
N SER A 46 22.81 -9.84 -23.34
CA SER A 46 23.76 -8.73 -23.51
C SER A 46 23.92 -8.24 -24.96
N ASP A 47 23.33 -8.95 -25.92
CA ASP A 47 23.30 -8.60 -27.36
C ASP A 47 22.04 -7.83 -27.79
N GLY A 48 21.05 -7.66 -26.91
CA GLY A 48 19.80 -6.95 -27.19
C GLY A 48 18.65 -7.81 -27.75
N ALA A 49 18.77 -9.14 -27.83
CA ALA A 49 17.73 -10.04 -28.35
C ALA A 49 16.39 -9.91 -27.59
N LYS A 50 15.31 -9.64 -28.33
CA LYS A 50 13.94 -9.51 -27.83
C LYS A 50 13.16 -10.82 -27.98
N GLN A 51 12.56 -11.32 -26.90
CA GLN A 51 11.62 -12.44 -26.91
C GLN A 51 10.34 -12.09 -26.15
N ILE A 52 9.24 -12.78 -26.49
CA ILE A 52 8.02 -12.79 -25.66
C ILE A 52 8.13 -14.00 -24.72
N ALA A 53 7.87 -13.82 -23.42
CA ALA A 53 7.68 -14.95 -22.53
C ALA A 53 6.59 -14.69 -21.49
N SER A 54 5.92 -15.76 -21.07
CA SER A 54 5.12 -15.82 -19.85
C SER A 54 6.00 -16.23 -18.66
N LEU A 55 5.58 -15.85 -17.45
CA LEU A 55 6.22 -16.28 -16.20
C LEU A 55 5.54 -17.57 -15.71
N PRO A 56 6.22 -18.74 -15.68
CA PRO A 56 5.66 -19.99 -15.17
C PRO A 56 5.49 -19.99 -13.63
N GLU A 57 4.78 -20.99 -13.10
CA GLU A 57 4.66 -21.27 -11.66
C GLU A 57 6.03 -21.18 -10.95
N GLY A 58 6.07 -20.57 -9.76
CA GLY A 58 7.28 -20.44 -8.95
C GLY A 58 8.26 -19.36 -9.43
N SER A 59 7.99 -18.69 -10.56
CA SER A 59 8.79 -17.54 -11.01
C SER A 59 8.74 -16.41 -9.98
N LYS A 60 9.92 -15.94 -9.56
CA LYS A 60 10.09 -14.80 -8.64
C LYS A 60 10.59 -13.59 -9.40
N TYR A 61 9.96 -12.45 -9.16
CA TYR A 61 10.23 -11.22 -9.89
C TYR A 61 9.92 -9.98 -9.06
N LEU A 62 10.54 -8.87 -9.44
CA LEU A 62 10.38 -7.57 -8.80
C LEU A 62 9.66 -6.66 -9.79
N VAL A 63 8.54 -6.07 -9.37
CA VAL A 63 7.91 -4.96 -10.08
C VAL A 63 8.57 -3.67 -9.60
N LEU A 64 8.94 -2.81 -10.54
CA LEU A 64 9.46 -1.47 -10.30
C LEU A 64 8.51 -0.49 -10.99
N ASP A 65 7.56 0.09 -10.26
CA ASP A 65 6.85 1.26 -10.74
C ASP A 65 7.73 2.48 -10.47
N LEU A 66 8.22 3.11 -11.53
CA LEU A 66 9.10 4.27 -11.45
C LEU A 66 8.35 5.49 -11.97
N GLY A 67 7.33 5.89 -11.21
CA GLY A 67 6.51 7.07 -11.44
C GLY A 67 7.29 8.40 -11.32
N GLY A 68 6.63 9.49 -11.72
CA GLY A 68 7.23 10.84 -11.64
C GLY A 68 7.37 11.35 -10.21
N GLY A 69 6.42 11.00 -9.33
CA GLY A 69 6.39 11.39 -7.92
C GLY A 69 6.74 10.28 -6.93
N THR A 70 6.32 9.04 -7.21
CA THR A 70 6.60 7.85 -6.36
C THR A 70 7.46 6.81 -7.08
N ILE A 71 8.15 6.00 -6.28
CA ILE A 71 8.86 4.79 -6.69
C ILE A 71 8.32 3.65 -5.83
N ASP A 72 7.68 2.66 -6.45
CA ASP A 72 7.04 1.56 -5.74
C ASP A 72 7.64 0.22 -6.20
N ILE A 73 8.17 -0.54 -5.24
CA ILE A 73 8.91 -1.78 -5.46
C ILE A 73 8.20 -2.93 -4.73
N THR A 74 7.78 -3.95 -5.47
CA THR A 74 7.09 -5.12 -4.90
C THR A 74 7.68 -6.42 -5.43
N ALA A 75 7.81 -7.43 -4.57
CA ALA A 75 8.34 -8.75 -4.93
C ALA A 75 7.19 -9.76 -5.05
N HIS A 76 7.03 -10.39 -6.22
CA HIS A 76 5.98 -11.36 -6.49
C HIS A 76 6.52 -12.75 -6.81
N GLU A 77 5.76 -13.78 -6.43
CA GLU A 77 5.90 -15.16 -6.89
C GLU A 77 4.60 -15.63 -7.58
N VAL A 78 4.73 -16.32 -8.72
CA VAL A 78 3.59 -16.95 -9.40
C VAL A 78 3.16 -18.21 -8.63
N ALA A 79 1.90 -18.27 -8.21
CA ALA A 79 1.30 -19.43 -7.55
C ALA A 79 0.83 -20.52 -8.53
N LYS A 80 0.49 -21.71 -8.02
CA LYS A 80 0.16 -22.91 -8.81
C LYS A 80 -1.11 -22.76 -9.66
N ASP A 81 -2.09 -22.08 -9.08
CA ASP A 81 -3.35 -21.63 -9.68
C ASP A 81 -3.17 -20.44 -10.65
N GLY A 82 -1.95 -19.90 -10.76
CA GLY A 82 -1.70 -18.63 -11.43
C GLY A 82 -2.11 -17.41 -10.59
N GLY A 83 -2.29 -17.53 -9.27
CA GLY A 83 -2.35 -16.37 -8.40
C GLY A 83 -1.01 -15.64 -8.30
N LEU A 84 -1.02 -14.41 -7.78
CA LEU A 84 0.16 -13.68 -7.34
C LEU A 84 0.28 -13.79 -5.82
N ARG A 85 1.49 -14.08 -5.34
CA ARG A 85 1.85 -14.01 -3.93
C ARG A 85 2.89 -12.92 -3.73
N GLU A 86 2.60 -11.95 -2.87
CA GLU A 86 3.61 -11.01 -2.37
C GLU A 86 4.63 -11.76 -1.50
N LEU A 87 5.92 -11.51 -1.73
CA LEU A 87 7.03 -12.16 -1.02
C LEU A 87 7.55 -11.35 0.17
N HIS A 88 7.49 -10.02 0.04
CA HIS A 88 7.94 -9.04 1.00
C HIS A 88 7.07 -7.80 0.87
N GLN A 89 6.83 -7.13 1.99
CA GLN A 89 6.17 -5.82 2.04
C GLN A 89 6.71 -4.88 0.96
N ALA A 90 5.81 -4.28 0.19
CA ALA A 90 6.14 -3.27 -0.80
C ALA A 90 6.98 -2.11 -0.20
N PHE A 91 7.96 -1.63 -0.97
CA PHE A 91 8.83 -0.52 -0.59
C PHE A 91 8.53 0.71 -1.46
N GLY A 92 8.12 1.80 -0.83
CA GLY A 92 7.86 3.10 -1.46
C GLY A 92 9.02 4.08 -1.30
N GLY A 93 9.11 5.06 -2.19
CA GLY A 93 10.07 6.17 -2.13
C GLY A 93 9.65 7.33 -3.05
N THR A 94 10.38 8.46 -3.00
CA THR A 94 10.07 9.64 -3.83
C THR A 94 10.86 9.62 -5.15
N GLY A 95 10.14 9.82 -6.26
CA GLY A 95 10.69 10.01 -7.62
C GLY A 95 11.15 11.44 -7.90
N GLU A 96 10.75 12.41 -7.07
CA GLU A 96 10.94 13.85 -7.30
C GLU A 96 12.40 14.30 -7.32
N GLY A 97 13.35 13.52 -6.80
CA GLY A 97 14.75 13.92 -6.60
C GLY A 97 15.46 14.46 -7.86
N VAL A 98 15.04 14.06 -9.07
CA VAL A 98 15.56 14.61 -10.33
C VAL A 98 14.96 15.99 -10.65
N ASN A 99 13.66 16.19 -10.41
CA ASN A 99 12.96 17.45 -10.65
C ASN A 99 13.31 18.49 -9.57
N GLU A 100 13.46 18.05 -8.31
CA GLU A 100 14.09 18.83 -7.24
C GLU A 100 15.53 19.20 -7.59
N GLY A 101 16.33 18.25 -8.08
CA GLY A 101 17.73 18.48 -8.47
C GLY A 101 17.85 19.54 -9.56
N PHE A 102 16.99 19.47 -10.57
CA PHE A 102 16.88 20.48 -11.63
C PHE A 102 16.43 21.85 -11.09
N THR A 103 15.41 21.89 -10.23
CA THR A 103 14.94 23.14 -9.61
C THR A 103 16.04 23.79 -8.76
N LYS A 104 16.70 23.01 -7.90
CA LYS A 104 17.85 23.44 -7.07
C LYS A 104 19.03 23.91 -7.93
N PHE A 105 19.26 23.27 -9.08
CA PHE A 105 20.24 23.70 -10.06
C PHE A 105 19.87 25.06 -10.68
N LEU A 106 18.63 25.24 -11.15
CA LEU A 106 18.16 26.51 -11.71
C LEU A 106 18.25 27.65 -10.68
N THR A 107 17.77 27.43 -9.45
CA THR A 107 17.89 28.39 -8.34
C THR A 107 19.33 28.81 -8.06
N ARG A 108 20.30 27.89 -8.16
CA ARG A 108 21.74 28.21 -8.04
C ARG A 108 22.31 28.93 -9.27
N LEU A 109 21.73 28.72 -10.46
CA LEU A 109 22.21 29.29 -11.72
C LEU A 109 21.72 30.72 -11.94
N VAL A 110 20.44 31.02 -11.67
CA VAL A 110 19.81 32.33 -11.96
C VAL A 110 19.38 33.11 -10.72
N GLY A 111 19.50 32.53 -9.53
CA GLY A 111 19.09 33.14 -8.26
C GLY A 111 17.69 32.76 -7.82
N GLY A 112 17.48 32.71 -6.49
CA GLY A 112 16.19 32.36 -5.89
C GLY A 112 15.07 33.34 -6.27
N ASP A 113 15.34 34.64 -6.19
CA ASP A 113 14.37 35.70 -6.45
C ASP A 113 13.82 35.65 -7.89
N VAL A 114 14.66 35.28 -8.87
CA VAL A 114 14.25 35.11 -10.28
C VAL A 114 13.33 33.90 -10.44
N ILE A 115 13.62 32.78 -9.76
CA ILE A 115 12.76 31.59 -9.77
C ILE A 115 11.44 31.81 -9.05
N HIS A 116 11.45 32.51 -7.90
CA HIS A 116 10.22 32.90 -7.21
C HIS A 116 9.37 33.81 -8.09
N LYS A 117 9.96 34.87 -8.65
CA LYS A 117 9.27 35.77 -9.57
C LYS A 117 8.67 35.04 -10.77
N MET A 118 9.40 34.11 -11.39
CA MET A 118 8.89 33.31 -12.51
C MET A 118 7.71 32.41 -12.11
N LYS A 119 7.74 31.81 -10.91
CA LYS A 119 6.63 30.99 -10.41
C LYS A 119 5.39 31.82 -10.07
N ASP A 120 5.58 32.98 -9.45
CA ASP A 120 4.49 33.80 -8.92
C ASP A 120 3.85 34.69 -10.00
N GLU A 121 4.67 35.30 -10.89
CA GLU A 121 4.21 36.21 -11.94
C GLU A 121 4.01 35.53 -13.31
N SER A 122 4.57 34.33 -13.54
CA SER A 122 4.52 33.64 -14.85
C SER A 122 4.41 32.11 -14.74
N PRO A 123 3.43 31.57 -13.99
CA PRO A 123 3.31 30.13 -13.72
C PRO A 123 3.16 29.26 -14.99
N GLY A 124 2.62 29.83 -16.08
CA GLY A 124 2.56 29.14 -17.39
C GLY A 124 3.94 28.88 -17.99
N GLU A 125 4.81 29.88 -18.02
CA GLU A 125 6.19 29.72 -18.51
C GLU A 125 7.00 28.77 -17.63
N TRP A 126 6.74 28.79 -16.31
CA TRP A 126 7.34 27.84 -15.37
C TRP A 126 6.88 26.40 -15.65
N LEU A 127 5.59 26.20 -15.97
CA LEU A 127 5.04 24.90 -16.35
C LEU A 127 5.62 24.40 -17.69
N ASP A 128 5.75 25.28 -18.69
CA ASP A 128 6.34 24.94 -19.99
C ASP A 128 7.82 24.51 -19.85
N LEU A 129 8.58 25.21 -19.01
CA LEU A 129 9.97 24.83 -18.67
C LEU A 129 10.05 23.45 -18.00
N LEU A 130 9.13 23.15 -17.07
CA LEU A 130 9.06 21.83 -16.43
C LEU A 130 8.65 20.74 -17.42
N ASN A 131 7.69 21.01 -18.32
CA ASN A 131 7.26 20.08 -19.36
C ASN A 131 8.40 19.79 -20.36
N GLU A 132 9.14 20.80 -20.80
CA GLU A 132 10.30 20.62 -21.69
C GLU A 132 11.42 19.82 -21.00
N PHE A 133 11.66 20.08 -19.71
CA PHE A 133 12.60 19.29 -18.92
C PHE A 133 12.15 17.83 -18.79
N GLU A 134 10.87 17.59 -18.46
CA GLU A 134 10.29 16.24 -18.31
C GLU A 134 10.44 15.44 -19.61
N MET A 135 10.09 16.03 -20.76
CA MET A 135 10.24 15.40 -22.08
C MET A 135 11.69 15.00 -22.38
N LYS A 136 12.67 15.87 -22.09
CA LYS A 136 14.09 15.54 -22.35
C LYS A 136 14.67 14.57 -21.31
N LYS A 137 14.20 14.63 -20.06
CA LYS A 137 14.59 13.71 -18.97
C LYS A 137 14.19 12.26 -19.28
N CYS A 138 12.97 12.04 -19.73
CA CYS A 138 12.47 10.70 -20.05
C CYS A 138 13.19 10.07 -21.26
N ASN A 139 13.56 10.88 -22.26
CA ASN A 139 14.18 10.40 -23.51
C ASN A 139 15.72 10.36 -23.52
N PHE A 140 16.41 10.69 -22.42
CA PHE A 140 17.87 10.82 -22.42
C PHE A 140 18.62 9.46 -22.53
N VAL A 141 19.54 9.34 -23.50
CA VAL A 141 20.41 8.17 -23.70
C VAL A 141 21.85 8.46 -23.24
N SER A 142 22.44 7.56 -22.46
CA SER A 142 23.88 7.60 -22.14
C SER A 142 24.71 7.11 -23.32
N GLY A 143 25.09 8.03 -24.21
CA GLY A 143 25.95 7.72 -25.35
C GLY A 143 26.01 8.80 -26.43
N ASP A 144 24.97 9.64 -26.52
CA ASP A 144 24.94 10.75 -27.46
C ASP A 144 26.08 11.73 -27.18
N ARG A 145 26.92 11.94 -28.19
CA ARG A 145 27.83 13.09 -28.26
C ARG A 145 27.14 14.34 -28.83
N ASP A 146 25.90 14.19 -29.29
CA ASP A 146 25.06 15.30 -29.69
C ASP A 146 24.64 16.14 -28.49
N LYS A 147 24.65 17.46 -28.66
CA LYS A 147 24.36 18.42 -27.60
C LYS A 147 22.87 18.37 -27.24
N VAL A 148 22.51 17.69 -26.15
CA VAL A 148 21.25 17.98 -25.46
C VAL A 148 21.32 19.41 -24.95
N THR A 149 20.68 20.34 -25.67
CA THR A 149 20.75 21.77 -25.37
C THR A 149 19.75 22.11 -24.27
N ILE A 150 20.19 21.90 -23.03
CA ILE A 150 19.78 22.52 -21.76
C ILE A 150 21.08 22.74 -20.95
N ARG A 151 21.12 23.64 -19.98
CA ARG A 151 22.28 23.90 -19.10
C ARG A 151 22.02 23.22 -17.74
N VAL A 152 22.95 22.56 -17.02
CA VAL A 152 24.33 22.08 -17.27
C VAL A 152 24.45 20.61 -16.73
N THR A 153 25.57 20.11 -16.20
CA THR A 153 25.91 18.66 -16.17
C THR A 153 26.57 18.11 -14.89
N GLY A 154 26.25 16.86 -14.50
CA GLY A 154 27.00 16.01 -13.53
C GLY A 154 26.25 15.71 -12.21
N LEU A 155 26.60 14.68 -11.42
CA LEU A 155 27.53 13.54 -11.58
C LEU A 155 27.10 12.35 -10.66
N ALA A 156 27.85 11.23 -10.57
CA ALA A 156 27.23 9.93 -10.16
C ALA A 156 28.08 8.89 -9.37
N GLY A 157 27.40 7.87 -8.79
CA GLY A 157 27.92 6.52 -8.39
C GLY A 157 27.25 5.88 -7.13
N GLN A 158 27.40 4.59 -6.75
CA GLN A 158 27.49 3.28 -7.48
C GLN A 158 27.41 2.06 -6.48
N ALA A 159 26.77 0.91 -6.81
CA ALA A 159 26.77 -0.37 -6.01
C ALA A 159 26.44 -1.63 -6.89
N LYS A 160 26.17 -2.84 -6.34
CA LYS A 160 25.89 -4.13 -7.07
C LYS A 160 24.89 -5.11 -6.37
N SER A 161 24.31 -6.12 -7.07
CA SER A 161 23.82 -7.40 -6.47
C SER A 161 23.84 -8.63 -7.41
N GLU A 162 23.46 -9.80 -6.88
CA GLU A 162 23.64 -11.15 -7.47
C GLU A 162 22.41 -11.73 -8.21
N ARG A 163 22.54 -12.99 -8.67
CA ARG A 163 21.74 -13.67 -9.72
C ARG A 163 20.28 -13.98 -9.35
N GLY A 164 19.39 -13.86 -10.34
CA GLY A 164 18.14 -14.64 -10.39
C GLY A 164 16.84 -13.86 -10.61
N GLY A 165 16.86 -12.54 -10.49
CA GLY A 165 15.65 -11.72 -10.67
C GLY A 165 15.14 -11.65 -12.12
N VAL A 166 13.85 -11.34 -12.24
CA VAL A 166 13.27 -10.61 -13.37
C VAL A 166 12.77 -9.27 -12.83
N TYR A 167 13.11 -8.16 -13.47
CA TYR A 167 12.51 -6.85 -13.18
C TYR A 167 11.42 -6.57 -14.22
N ALA A 168 10.19 -6.27 -13.78
CA ALA A 168 9.17 -5.66 -14.61
C ALA A 168 9.16 -4.15 -14.32
N CYS A 169 9.69 -3.34 -15.23
CA CYS A 169 9.76 -1.90 -15.05
C CYS A 169 8.54 -1.24 -15.70
N CYS A 170 7.74 -0.51 -14.93
CA CYS A 170 6.48 0.07 -15.37
C CYS A 170 6.45 1.58 -15.08
N ARG A 171 5.71 2.32 -15.92
CA ARG A 171 5.45 3.77 -15.82
C ARG A 171 6.67 4.70 -15.96
N GLY A 172 6.42 5.95 -16.34
CA GLY A 172 7.37 7.09 -16.27
C GLY A 172 8.82 6.79 -16.66
N TYR A 173 9.70 6.67 -15.66
CA TYR A 173 11.13 6.46 -15.85
C TYR A 173 11.53 5.05 -16.34
N SER A 174 10.61 4.09 -16.38
CA SER A 174 10.88 2.74 -16.90
C SER A 174 11.26 2.72 -18.38
N GLU A 175 10.85 3.73 -19.16
CA GLU A 175 11.26 3.93 -20.55
C GLU A 175 12.66 4.57 -20.66
N SER A 176 13.17 5.20 -19.59
CA SER A 176 14.44 5.93 -19.60
C SER A 176 15.63 5.02 -19.87
N PRO A 177 16.37 5.22 -20.97
CA PRO A 177 17.55 4.42 -21.29
C PRO A 177 18.65 4.54 -20.23
N LEU A 178 18.74 5.67 -19.53
CA LEU A 178 19.59 5.82 -18.33
C LEU A 178 19.21 4.84 -17.22
N MET A 179 17.93 4.77 -16.87
CA MET A 179 17.47 3.91 -15.77
C MET A 179 17.64 2.44 -16.11
N ILE A 180 17.27 2.03 -17.34
CA ILE A 180 17.49 0.68 -17.84
C ILE A 180 18.98 0.31 -17.83
N ASN A 181 19.87 1.21 -18.29
CA ASN A 181 21.31 0.98 -18.29
C ASN A 181 21.90 0.95 -16.86
N ALA A 182 21.40 1.80 -15.96
CA ALA A 182 21.78 1.80 -14.54
C ALA A 182 21.39 0.49 -13.87
N LEU A 183 20.15 0.02 -14.07
CA LEU A 183 19.67 -1.28 -13.58
C LEU A 183 20.50 -2.44 -14.14
N LYS A 184 20.74 -2.50 -15.46
CA LYS A 184 21.60 -3.53 -16.08
C LYS A 184 23.04 -3.51 -15.55
N LYS A 185 23.62 -2.32 -15.31
CA LYS A 185 24.98 -2.16 -14.76
C LYS A 185 25.05 -2.55 -13.27
N LYS A 186 23.99 -2.24 -12.51
CA LYS A 186 23.82 -2.53 -11.08
C LYS A 186 23.56 -4.02 -10.83
N PHE A 187 22.79 -4.64 -11.72
CA PHE A 187 22.28 -6.02 -11.62
C PHE A 187 22.57 -6.79 -12.93
N PRO A 188 23.85 -7.03 -13.29
CA PRO A 188 24.23 -7.61 -14.59
C PRO A 188 23.77 -9.06 -14.78
N ASN A 189 23.33 -9.72 -13.71
CA ASN A 189 22.81 -11.08 -13.70
C ASN A 189 21.27 -11.15 -13.64
N VAL A 190 20.58 -10.03 -13.87
CA VAL A 190 19.14 -9.91 -13.73
C VAL A 190 18.52 -9.52 -15.07
N ARG A 191 17.41 -10.17 -15.42
CA ARG A 191 16.68 -9.94 -16.66
C ARG A 191 15.74 -8.75 -16.50
N VAL A 192 16.02 -7.65 -17.18
CA VAL A 192 15.12 -6.48 -17.20
C VAL A 192 14.09 -6.63 -18.32
N VAL A 193 12.83 -6.61 -17.94
CA VAL A 193 11.66 -6.64 -18.83
C VAL A 193 11.01 -5.27 -18.81
N VAL A 194 10.79 -4.72 -19.99
CA VAL A 194 10.05 -3.47 -20.18
C VAL A 194 8.87 -3.81 -21.09
N PRO A 195 7.61 -3.58 -20.65
CA PRO A 195 6.44 -3.79 -21.48
C PRO A 195 6.47 -2.90 -22.74
N ALA A 196 5.64 -3.21 -23.73
CA ALA A 196 5.59 -2.44 -24.97
C ALA A 196 5.03 -1.01 -24.78
N THR A 197 4.17 -0.80 -23.77
CA THR A 197 3.64 0.51 -23.38
C THR A 197 3.69 0.68 -21.85
N PRO A 198 4.85 0.97 -21.25
CA PRO A 198 5.02 1.08 -19.79
C PRO A 198 4.13 2.14 -19.14
N GLY A 199 3.88 3.26 -19.81
CA GLY A 199 2.91 4.27 -19.35
C GLY A 199 1.46 3.76 -19.17
N LEU A 200 1.07 2.67 -19.84
CA LEU A 200 -0.27 2.07 -19.73
C LEU A 200 -0.33 0.85 -18.81
N ALA A 201 0.80 0.35 -18.31
CA ALA A 201 0.87 -0.93 -17.59
C ALA A 201 -0.03 -0.95 -16.34
N VAL A 202 -0.01 0.12 -15.53
CA VAL A 202 -0.89 0.26 -14.36
C VAL A 202 -2.36 0.34 -14.77
N LEU A 203 -2.71 1.20 -15.73
CA LEU A 203 -4.10 1.42 -16.14
C LEU A 203 -4.74 0.14 -16.71
N THR A 204 -4.09 -0.49 -17.69
CA THR A 204 -4.59 -1.73 -18.29
C THR A 204 -4.54 -2.88 -17.28
N GLY A 205 -3.55 -2.89 -16.37
CA GLY A 205 -3.48 -3.81 -15.25
C GLY A 205 -4.64 -3.72 -14.27
N ALA A 206 -5.08 -2.50 -13.95
CA ALA A 206 -6.21 -2.24 -13.06
C ALA A 206 -7.54 -2.68 -13.71
N VAL A 207 -7.67 -2.51 -15.03
CA VAL A 207 -8.80 -3.08 -15.79
C VAL A 207 -8.80 -4.61 -15.70
N ILE A 208 -7.64 -5.27 -15.89
CA ILE A 208 -7.53 -6.73 -15.75
C ILE A 208 -7.92 -7.17 -14.33
N TYR A 209 -7.44 -6.48 -13.29
CA TYR A 209 -7.80 -6.77 -11.90
C TYR A 209 -9.31 -6.63 -11.63
N GLY A 210 -9.98 -5.63 -12.24
CA GLY A 210 -11.44 -5.48 -12.14
C GLY A 210 -12.24 -6.65 -12.75
N TYR A 211 -11.67 -7.39 -13.70
CA TYR A 211 -12.26 -8.62 -14.25
C TYR A 211 -11.80 -9.91 -13.53
N GLU A 212 -10.61 -9.90 -12.92
CA GLU A 212 -9.98 -11.04 -12.24
C GLU A 212 -9.51 -10.65 -10.81
N PRO A 213 -10.40 -10.26 -9.87
CA PRO A 213 -9.98 -9.74 -8.55
C PRO A 213 -9.28 -10.79 -7.68
N ASP A 214 -9.66 -12.06 -7.81
CA ASP A 214 -9.09 -13.20 -7.08
C ASP A 214 -7.66 -13.57 -7.52
N ILE A 215 -7.09 -12.84 -8.48
CA ILE A 215 -5.73 -13.10 -8.98
C ILE A 215 -4.62 -12.79 -7.97
N ILE A 216 -4.92 -12.01 -6.92
CA ILE A 216 -4.02 -11.81 -5.78
C ILE A 216 -4.36 -12.89 -4.74
N ALA A 217 -3.51 -13.91 -4.64
CA ALA A 217 -3.77 -15.05 -3.75
C ALA A 217 -3.41 -14.74 -2.29
N SER A 218 -2.34 -13.97 -2.06
CA SER A 218 -1.95 -13.54 -0.71
C SER A 218 -1.05 -12.31 -0.70
N ARG A 219 -1.24 -11.47 0.32
CA ARG A 219 -0.41 -10.31 0.65
C ARG A 219 0.49 -10.59 1.84
N VAL A 220 1.47 -9.73 2.06
CA VAL A 220 2.21 -9.63 3.32
C VAL A 220 1.64 -8.44 4.10
N ALA A 221 1.30 -8.64 5.38
CA ALA A 221 0.80 -7.55 6.22
C ALA A 221 1.87 -6.47 6.41
N SER A 222 1.62 -5.25 5.92
CA SER A 222 2.53 -4.09 6.02
C SER A 222 2.61 -3.50 7.43
N TYR A 223 1.60 -3.77 8.25
CA TYR A 223 1.50 -3.30 9.63
C TYR A 223 1.01 -4.44 10.53
N THR A 224 1.19 -4.26 11.84
CA THR A 224 0.49 -5.04 12.86
C THR A 224 -0.88 -4.41 13.08
N TYR A 225 -1.95 -5.13 12.78
CA TYR A 225 -3.32 -4.63 12.93
C TYR A 225 -3.99 -5.25 14.15
N GLY A 226 -4.79 -4.45 14.84
CA GLY A 226 -5.50 -4.87 16.04
C GLY A 226 -6.62 -3.91 16.38
N ILE A 227 -7.25 -4.13 17.53
CA ILE A 227 -8.33 -3.28 18.02
C ILE A 227 -8.06 -2.80 19.43
N ALA A 228 -8.57 -1.62 19.78
CA ALA A 228 -8.60 -1.16 21.16
C ALA A 228 -9.47 -2.08 22.00
N LYS A 229 -9.03 -2.36 23.23
CA LYS A 229 -9.86 -3.01 24.26
C LYS A 229 -9.50 -2.53 25.65
N GLN A 230 -10.42 -2.75 26.58
CA GLN A 230 -10.10 -2.83 28.01
C GLN A 230 -9.86 -4.28 28.41
N ARG A 231 -9.04 -4.47 29.44
CA ARG A 231 -8.88 -5.76 30.15
C ARG A 231 -8.60 -5.50 31.63
N ILE A 232 -8.56 -6.53 32.46
CA ILE A 232 -8.13 -6.36 33.86
C ILE A 232 -6.67 -5.86 33.88
N TRP A 233 -6.41 -4.85 34.72
CA TRP A 233 -5.08 -4.34 35.00
C TRP A 233 -4.29 -5.36 35.82
N LYS A 234 -3.04 -5.62 35.41
CA LYS A 234 -2.15 -6.61 36.03
C LYS A 234 -0.83 -5.97 36.45
N GLU A 235 -0.12 -6.65 37.33
CA GLU A 235 1.25 -6.28 37.69
C GLU A 235 2.14 -6.20 36.43
N GLY A 236 2.92 -5.12 36.32
CA GLY A 236 3.71 -4.77 35.15
C GLY A 236 3.00 -3.89 34.12
N ASP A 237 1.69 -3.65 34.23
CA ASP A 237 1.04 -2.59 33.46
C ASP A 237 1.42 -1.20 33.99
N PRO A 238 1.55 -0.17 33.12
CA PRO A 238 1.79 1.20 33.58
C PRO A 238 0.63 1.72 34.44
N GLU A 239 0.94 2.33 35.59
CA GLU A 239 -0.09 2.87 36.50
C GLU A 239 -0.98 3.94 35.82
N ARG A 240 -0.44 4.68 34.83
CA ARG A 240 -1.20 5.66 34.01
C ARG A 240 -2.37 5.04 33.24
N LYS A 241 -2.35 3.73 32.98
CA LYS A 241 -3.40 3.00 32.25
C LYS A 241 -4.46 2.38 33.16
N LYS A 242 -4.32 2.56 34.47
CA LYS A 242 -5.20 1.97 35.47
C LYS A 242 -6.46 2.83 35.61
N SER A 243 -7.57 2.29 35.13
CA SER A 243 -8.84 3.00 35.12
C SER A 243 -9.34 3.27 36.54
N HIS A 244 -10.00 4.42 36.72
CA HIS A 244 -10.80 4.68 37.92
C HIS A 244 -12.04 3.77 38.01
N MET A 245 -12.46 3.17 36.89
CA MET A 245 -13.53 2.17 36.87
C MET A 245 -13.03 0.81 37.34
N THR A 246 -13.83 0.16 38.19
CA THR A 246 -13.59 -1.22 38.66
C THR A 246 -14.71 -2.15 38.26
N THR A 247 -14.38 -3.43 38.05
CA THR A 247 -15.36 -4.52 37.97
C THR A 247 -16.20 -4.63 39.25
N ARG A 248 -17.32 -5.39 39.19
CA ARG A 248 -18.11 -5.78 40.38
C ARG A 248 -17.30 -6.52 41.47
N LYS A 249 -16.09 -6.99 41.16
CA LYS A 249 -15.17 -7.67 42.09
C LYS A 249 -14.07 -6.74 42.64
N GLY A 250 -14.14 -5.44 42.37
CA GLY A 250 -13.15 -4.44 42.82
C GLY A 250 -11.84 -4.43 42.02
N LEU A 251 -11.71 -5.24 40.96
CA LEU A 251 -10.53 -5.23 40.09
C LEU A 251 -10.58 -4.04 39.11
N HIS A 252 -9.47 -3.30 38.98
CA HIS A 252 -9.34 -2.19 38.04
C HIS A 252 -9.26 -2.66 36.58
N TRP A 253 -9.82 -1.85 35.69
CA TRP A 253 -9.57 -1.97 34.25
C TRP A 253 -8.23 -1.35 33.86
N CYS A 254 -7.67 -1.85 32.76
CA CYS A 254 -6.55 -1.28 32.05
C CYS A 254 -7.08 -0.72 30.73
N ASP A 255 -6.95 0.59 30.57
CA ASP A 255 -7.42 1.33 29.41
C ASP A 255 -6.41 1.25 28.26
N ASP A 256 -6.87 1.58 27.05
CA ASP A 256 -6.06 1.75 25.84
C ASP A 256 -5.22 0.53 25.43
N VAL A 257 -5.63 -0.69 25.77
CA VAL A 257 -4.86 -1.91 25.44
C VAL A 257 -5.07 -2.27 23.97
N PHE A 258 -3.99 -2.46 23.23
CA PHE A 258 -4.03 -2.94 21.85
C PHE A 258 -4.14 -4.47 21.82
N ASP A 259 -5.14 -5.00 21.11
CA ASP A 259 -5.29 -6.43 20.85
C ASP A 259 -4.93 -6.80 19.41
N LYS A 260 -3.70 -7.30 19.23
CA LYS A 260 -3.16 -7.73 17.93
C LYS A 260 -3.99 -8.84 17.28
N HIS A 261 -4.56 -8.61 16.11
CA HIS A 261 -5.24 -9.63 15.29
C HIS A 261 -4.34 -10.16 14.17
N VAL A 262 -3.58 -9.27 13.52
CA VAL A 262 -2.65 -9.58 12.44
C VAL A 262 -1.29 -8.99 12.81
N GLU A 263 -0.21 -9.72 12.59
CA GLU A 263 1.17 -9.28 12.87
C GLU A 263 1.84 -8.81 11.57
N ILE A 264 2.63 -7.73 11.63
CA ILE A 264 3.46 -7.27 10.50
C ILE A 264 4.33 -8.42 9.95
N GLY A 265 4.43 -8.52 8.63
CA GLY A 265 5.13 -9.59 7.94
C GLY A 265 4.37 -10.92 7.84
N ARG A 266 3.17 -11.04 8.44
CA ARG A 266 2.33 -12.25 8.29
C ARG A 266 1.77 -12.33 6.86
N VAL A 267 1.91 -13.50 6.23
CA VAL A 267 1.22 -13.80 4.98
C VAL A 267 -0.27 -13.99 5.25
N VAL A 268 -1.09 -13.22 4.54
CA VAL A 268 -2.55 -13.19 4.67
C VAL A 268 -3.16 -13.45 3.29
N LYS A 269 -4.00 -14.48 3.19
CA LYS A 269 -4.70 -14.81 1.94
C LYS A 269 -6.00 -14.04 1.83
N ILE A 270 -6.39 -13.73 0.60
CA ILE A 270 -7.65 -13.04 0.33
C ILE A 270 -8.82 -13.96 0.71
N GLY A 271 -9.82 -13.41 1.41
CA GLY A 271 -11.01 -14.13 1.88
C GLY A 271 -10.80 -15.04 3.11
N GLU A 272 -9.56 -15.28 3.56
CA GLU A 272 -9.31 -15.99 4.82
C GLU A 272 -9.32 -15.02 6.02
N PHE A 273 -10.15 -15.33 7.01
CA PHE A 273 -10.20 -14.61 8.29
C PHE A 273 -9.24 -15.21 9.31
N GLN A 274 -8.67 -14.36 10.17
CA GLN A 274 -7.96 -14.79 11.36
C GLN A 274 -8.91 -15.42 12.39
N GLU A 275 -8.34 -16.08 13.39
CA GLU A 275 -9.08 -16.66 14.51
C GLU A 275 -9.93 -15.58 15.20
N ALA A 276 -11.20 -15.92 15.46
CA ALA A 276 -12.12 -14.99 16.10
C ALA A 276 -11.76 -14.78 17.57
N LYS A 277 -11.78 -13.52 18.01
CA LYS A 277 -11.52 -13.13 19.39
C LYS A 277 -12.80 -12.65 20.07
N ASP A 278 -12.88 -12.94 21.36
CA ASP A 278 -13.98 -12.58 22.24
C ASP A 278 -13.86 -11.14 22.73
N TYR A 279 -14.94 -10.36 22.58
CA TYR A 279 -15.08 -9.03 23.18
C TYR A 279 -16.44 -8.91 23.86
N TYR A 280 -16.48 -8.05 24.88
CA TYR A 280 -17.63 -7.87 25.75
C TYR A 280 -17.91 -6.37 25.90
N PRO A 281 -19.18 -5.93 25.88
CA PRO A 281 -19.54 -4.54 26.15
C PRO A 281 -19.07 -4.10 27.54
N ILE A 282 -18.65 -2.85 27.67
CA ILE A 282 -18.12 -2.28 28.92
C ILE A 282 -19.24 -2.15 29.97
N GLN A 283 -20.46 -1.85 29.52
CA GLN A 283 -21.65 -1.68 30.37
C GLN A 283 -22.74 -2.70 30.01
N GLY A 284 -23.56 -3.07 31.00
CA GLY A 284 -24.53 -4.17 30.88
C GLY A 284 -25.76 -3.85 30.02
N ASP A 285 -26.12 -2.58 29.95
CA ASP A 285 -27.23 -1.98 29.19
C ASP A 285 -26.75 -1.23 27.94
N GLN A 286 -25.47 -1.35 27.60
CA GLN A 286 -24.86 -0.72 26.43
C GLN A 286 -25.58 -1.15 25.14
N LYS A 287 -26.21 -0.17 24.47
CA LYS A 287 -26.98 -0.36 23.23
C LYS A 287 -26.13 -0.29 21.95
N TYR A 288 -25.05 0.48 21.96
CA TYR A 288 -24.15 0.62 20.82
C TYR A 288 -22.74 0.20 21.21
N ALA A 289 -22.12 -0.66 20.40
CA ALA A 289 -20.71 -1.00 20.50
C ALA A 289 -19.89 -0.12 19.54
N ILE A 290 -18.65 0.18 19.93
CA ILE A 290 -17.66 0.88 19.12
C ILE A 290 -16.42 -0.03 19.08
N LEU A 291 -15.88 -0.27 17.89
CA LEU A 291 -14.59 -0.90 17.69
C LEU A 291 -13.68 0.09 16.95
N GLU A 292 -12.52 0.36 17.55
CA GLU A 292 -11.48 1.20 16.98
C GLU A 292 -10.36 0.30 16.45
N PHE A 293 -10.07 0.41 15.17
CA PHE A 293 -9.08 -0.39 14.46
C PHE A 293 -7.79 0.40 14.34
N TYR A 294 -6.70 -0.22 14.75
CA TYR A 294 -5.38 0.41 14.77
C TYR A 294 -4.36 -0.41 13.96
N ALA A 295 -3.44 0.30 13.32
CA ALA A 295 -2.27 -0.25 12.65
C ALA A 295 -0.99 0.27 13.33
N SER A 296 0.05 -0.55 13.37
CA SER A 296 1.37 -0.16 13.87
C SER A 296 2.50 -0.74 13.03
N THR A 297 3.59 0.01 12.88
CA THR A 297 4.83 -0.51 12.27
C THR A 297 5.59 -1.45 13.22
N GLU A 298 5.25 -1.45 14.51
CA GLU A 298 5.87 -2.33 15.50
C GLU A 298 5.28 -3.74 15.45
N LYS A 299 6.10 -4.75 15.76
CA LYS A 299 5.68 -6.16 15.71
C LYS A 299 4.76 -6.57 16.85
N ASP A 300 4.93 -5.97 18.03
CA ASP A 300 4.25 -6.41 19.24
C ASP A 300 3.85 -5.25 20.19
N PRO A 301 3.18 -4.18 19.67
CA PRO A 301 2.68 -3.07 20.48
C PRO A 301 1.70 -3.56 21.55
N LYS A 302 1.57 -2.78 22.62
CA LYS A 302 0.82 -3.12 23.84
C LYS A 302 -0.35 -2.18 24.11
N PHE A 303 -0.22 -0.92 23.72
CA PHE A 303 -1.23 0.11 23.93
C PHE A 303 -1.45 0.94 22.66
N ILE A 304 -2.65 1.49 22.51
CA ILE A 304 -3.01 2.33 21.34
C ILE A 304 -2.36 3.74 21.37
N ASP A 305 -1.69 4.09 22.46
CA ASP A 305 -0.84 5.28 22.59
C ASP A 305 0.67 4.95 22.56
N ASP A 306 1.05 3.73 22.19
CA ASP A 306 2.45 3.41 21.90
C ASP A 306 2.91 4.18 20.65
N PRO A 307 4.22 4.49 20.51
CA PRO A 307 4.75 5.10 19.29
C PRO A 307 4.47 4.28 18.03
N ASN A 308 4.39 4.96 16.88
CA ASN A 308 4.10 4.35 15.59
C ASN A 308 2.77 3.57 15.55
N MET A 309 1.73 4.15 16.16
CA MET A 309 0.35 3.63 16.16
C MET A 309 -0.58 4.61 15.46
N GLU A 310 -1.48 4.10 14.61
CA GLU A 310 -2.42 4.90 13.82
C GLU A 310 -3.83 4.31 13.84
N LEU A 311 -4.85 5.15 13.99
CA LEU A 311 -6.26 4.77 13.93
C LEU A 311 -6.69 4.66 12.45
N VAL A 312 -6.93 3.44 11.96
CA VAL A 312 -7.26 3.14 10.56
C VAL A 312 -8.76 2.97 10.29
N GLY A 313 -9.58 2.97 11.34
CA GLY A 313 -11.04 2.91 11.21
C GLY A 313 -11.76 2.88 12.55
N LEU A 314 -13.02 3.32 12.53
CA LEU A 314 -13.92 3.26 13.67
C LEU A 314 -15.26 2.69 13.21
N PHE A 315 -15.76 1.68 13.91
CA PHE A 315 -17.01 1.00 13.57
C PHE A 315 -17.99 1.02 14.74
N VAL A 316 -19.14 1.68 14.52
CA VAL A 316 -20.26 1.73 15.46
C VAL A 316 -21.38 0.82 14.98
N PHE A 317 -21.88 -0.05 15.85
CA PHE A 317 -23.03 -0.90 15.54
C PHE A 317 -23.99 -1.04 16.73
N GLU A 318 -25.27 -1.24 16.43
CA GLU A 318 -26.35 -1.41 17.41
C GLU A 318 -26.42 -2.86 17.86
N LEU A 319 -26.16 -3.10 19.14
CA LEU A 319 -26.28 -4.40 19.80
C LEU A 319 -27.75 -4.79 19.95
N SER A 320 -28.02 -6.07 19.80
CA SER A 320 -29.35 -6.63 20.09
C SER A 320 -29.70 -6.54 21.58
N GLU A 321 -31.00 -6.50 21.90
CA GLU A 321 -31.49 -6.52 23.28
C GLU A 321 -31.05 -7.81 24.01
N ARG A 322 -30.39 -7.64 25.15
CA ARG A 322 -29.83 -8.78 25.92
C ARG A 322 -30.94 -9.55 26.62
N LYS A 323 -30.89 -10.87 26.48
CA LYS A 323 -31.75 -11.80 27.23
C LYS A 323 -31.13 -12.11 28.59
N GLU A 324 -31.92 -12.64 29.51
CA GLU A 324 -31.40 -13.09 30.80
C GLU A 324 -30.32 -14.18 30.59
N GLY A 325 -29.14 -13.97 31.18
CA GLY A 325 -27.96 -14.82 30.98
C GLY A 325 -27.07 -14.46 29.78
N ASP A 326 -27.44 -13.47 28.96
CA ASP A 326 -26.60 -12.97 27.87
C ASP A 326 -25.57 -11.94 28.39
N ASP A 327 -24.28 -12.25 28.25
CA ASP A 327 -23.18 -11.35 28.61
C ASP A 327 -22.93 -10.28 27.53
N GLY A 328 -23.60 -10.37 26.37
CA GLY A 328 -23.44 -9.48 25.23
C GLY A 328 -22.19 -9.77 24.40
N LYS A 329 -21.58 -10.97 24.54
CA LYS A 329 -20.37 -11.37 23.84
C LYS A 329 -20.49 -11.19 22.32
N VAL A 330 -19.48 -10.54 21.74
CA VAL A 330 -19.26 -10.47 20.29
C VAL A 330 -17.95 -11.17 19.92
N LEU A 331 -17.97 -11.85 18.78
CA LEU A 331 -16.82 -12.47 18.15
C LEU A 331 -16.34 -11.54 17.03
N VAL A 332 -15.11 -11.02 17.13
CA VAL A 332 -14.51 -10.19 16.09
C VAL A 332 -13.41 -10.97 15.39
N ARG A 333 -13.43 -11.00 14.06
CA ARG A 333 -12.37 -11.57 13.23
C ARG A 333 -12.02 -10.62 12.08
N ILE A 334 -10.74 -10.52 11.77
CA ILE A 334 -10.22 -9.68 10.67
C ILE A 334 -9.71 -10.60 9.56
N GLY A 335 -10.12 -10.33 8.33
CA GLY A 335 -9.64 -10.95 7.10
C GLY A 335 -9.11 -9.88 6.14
N VAL A 336 -8.66 -10.31 4.96
CA VAL A 336 -8.20 -9.38 3.90
C VAL A 336 -9.10 -9.55 2.69
N GLY A 337 -9.83 -8.48 2.34
CA GLY A 337 -10.88 -8.46 1.32
C GLY A 337 -10.41 -7.93 -0.04
N GLY A 338 -9.11 -8.02 -0.33
CA GLY A 338 -8.45 -7.36 -1.46
C GLY A 338 -7.41 -6.38 -0.94
N THR A 339 -7.56 -5.09 -1.24
CA THR A 339 -6.73 -3.96 -0.76
C THR A 339 -7.18 -3.40 0.60
N GLU A 340 -8.02 -4.11 1.32
CA GLU A 340 -8.67 -3.67 2.55
C GLU A 340 -8.69 -4.79 3.59
N LEU A 341 -8.76 -4.41 4.86
CA LEU A 341 -9.14 -5.30 5.94
C LEU A 341 -10.65 -5.43 5.95
N GLU A 342 -11.16 -6.66 5.84
CA GLU A 342 -12.56 -6.97 6.09
C GLU A 342 -12.69 -7.39 7.56
N VAL A 343 -13.49 -6.66 8.33
CA VAL A 343 -13.77 -7.01 9.71
C VAL A 343 -15.19 -7.55 9.82
N GLU A 344 -15.31 -8.76 10.36
CA GLU A 344 -16.59 -9.36 10.69
C GLU A 344 -16.79 -9.38 12.20
N VAL A 345 -17.94 -8.88 12.65
CA VAL A 345 -18.40 -8.94 14.03
C VAL A 345 -19.64 -9.82 14.10
N LYS A 346 -19.65 -10.83 14.96
CA LYS A 346 -20.79 -11.71 15.18
C LYS A 346 -21.24 -11.69 16.64
N GLU A 347 -22.49 -11.32 16.88
CA GLU A 347 -23.12 -11.48 18.19
C GLU A 347 -23.25 -12.98 18.53
N ALA A 348 -22.77 -13.39 19.71
CA ALA A 348 -22.78 -14.80 20.10
C ALA A 348 -24.20 -15.32 20.40
N SER A 349 -25.06 -14.49 20.98
CA SER A 349 -26.41 -14.87 21.43
C SER A 349 -27.46 -14.88 20.32
N THR A 350 -27.37 -13.98 19.35
CA THR A 350 -28.31 -13.88 18.22
C THR A 350 -27.79 -14.52 16.93
N GLY A 351 -26.47 -14.65 16.80
CA GLY A 351 -25.81 -15.02 15.55
C GLY A 351 -25.78 -13.91 14.50
N ARG A 352 -26.27 -12.69 14.80
CA ARG A 352 -26.26 -11.54 13.89
C ARG A 352 -24.84 -11.18 13.51
N ILE A 353 -24.61 -10.99 12.21
CA ILE A 353 -23.31 -10.63 11.64
C ILE A 353 -23.37 -9.19 11.14
N PHE A 354 -22.33 -8.43 11.48
CA PHE A 354 -22.01 -7.12 10.94
C PHE A 354 -20.68 -7.20 10.21
N LYS A 355 -20.53 -6.42 9.14
CA LYS A 355 -19.28 -6.31 8.38
C LYS A 355 -18.92 -4.85 8.17
N THR A 356 -17.63 -4.56 8.22
CA THR A 356 -17.06 -3.25 7.92
C THR A 356 -15.70 -3.44 7.23
N TYR A 357 -15.21 -2.39 6.60
CA TYR A 357 -13.94 -2.37 5.91
C TYR A 357 -13.08 -1.24 6.48
N CYS A 358 -11.77 -1.46 6.55
CA CYS A 358 -10.79 -0.43 6.91
C CYS A 358 -9.55 -0.55 6.01
N ASN A 359 -8.84 0.57 5.86
CA ASN A 359 -7.71 0.65 4.93
C ASN A 359 -6.63 -0.36 5.29
N PHE A 360 -6.18 -1.15 4.31
CA PHE A 360 -5.03 -2.05 4.51
C PHE A 360 -3.72 -1.26 4.60
N LEU A 361 -3.64 -0.11 3.94
CA LEU A 361 -2.48 0.78 3.95
C LEU A 361 -2.95 2.16 4.47
N PRO A 362 -2.74 2.48 5.75
CA PRO A 362 -2.53 3.87 6.17
C PRO A 362 -1.26 4.45 5.53
#